data_AF-A0A9K3EDJ7-F1
#
_entry.id   AF-A0A9K3EDJ7-F1
#
_cell.length_a   1.000
_cell.length_b   1.000
_cell.length_c   1.000
_cell.angle_alpha   90.00
_cell.angle_beta   90.00
_cell.angle_gamma   90.00
#
_symmetry.space_group_name_H-M   'P 1'
#
loop_
_entity.id
_entity.type
_entity.pdbx_description
1 polymer ?
#
loop_
_entity_poly.entity_id
_entity_poly.type
_entity_poly.pdbx_seq_one_letter_code
_entity_poly.pdbx_strand_id
1 'polypeptide(L)' 'MEVDGGYLSADDGCRTPKRSGFRVPMKCPAAPKKKTVKSKQKMPPASGYFQSPDIEIFFAMACRRGACA' A
#
# COMPACT_ATOMS: atom_id res chain seq x y z
N MET A 1 16.02 23.46 44.46
CA MET A 1 14.94 22.50 44.77
C MET A 1 13.90 22.66 43.69
N GLU A 2 14.09 21.93 42.59
CA GLU A 2 13.38 20.69 42.21
C GLU A 2 12.40 21.06 41.09
N VAL A 3 12.76 20.68 39.86
CA VAL A 3 11.89 20.83 38.69
C VAL A 3 10.90 19.68 38.77
N ASP A 4 9.65 19.97 39.16
CA ASP A 4 8.55 19.00 39.13
C ASP A 4 8.15 18.77 37.67
N GLY A 5 9.04 18.07 36.95
CA GLY A 5 8.80 17.56 35.61
C GLY A 5 7.87 16.36 35.72
N GLY A 6 6.58 16.62 35.95
CA GLY A 6 5.54 15.61 35.96
C GLY A 6 5.51 14.88 34.63
N TYR A 7 6.18 13.72 34.57
CA TYR A 7 5.96 12.73 33.53
C TYR A 7 4.50 12.29 33.63
N LEU A 8 3.63 12.87 32.79
CA LEU A 8 2.33 12.30 32.48
C LEU A 8 2.61 10.85 32.08
N SER A 9 2.25 9.92 32.96
CA SER A 9 2.36 8.49 32.71
C SER A 9 1.72 8.22 31.35
N ALA A 10 2.22 7.24 30.58
CA ALA A 10 1.71 6.94 29.23
C ALA A 10 0.17 6.67 29.17
N ASP A 11 -0.47 6.57 30.33
CA ASP A 11 -1.90 6.49 30.58
C ASP A 11 -2.69 7.80 30.36
N ASP A 12 -2.02 8.97 30.44
CA ASP A 12 -2.60 10.31 30.22
C ASP A 12 -2.40 10.84 28.77
N GLY A 13 -2.02 9.96 27.85
CA GLY A 13 -1.91 10.28 26.42
C GLY A 13 -3.27 10.41 25.72
N CYS A 14 -3.23 10.70 24.41
CA CYS A 14 -4.42 10.76 23.55
C CYS A 14 -5.22 9.44 23.58
N ARG A 15 -6.34 9.44 24.29
CA ARG A 15 -7.25 8.29 24.43
C ARG A 15 -8.60 8.57 23.80
N THR A 16 -9.18 7.54 23.20
CA THR A 16 -10.55 7.59 22.69
C THR A 16 -11.52 7.87 23.85
N PRO A 17 -12.33 8.94 23.79
CA PRO A 17 -13.30 9.25 24.83
C PRO A 17 -14.28 8.09 25.07
N LYS A 18 -14.44 7.68 26.34
CA LYS A 18 -15.26 6.49 26.72
C LYS A 18 -16.77 6.77 26.83
N ARG A 19 -17.16 8.04 26.94
CA ARG A 19 -18.56 8.49 27.09
C ARG A 19 -19.39 8.08 25.87
N SER A 20 -20.61 7.61 26.10
CA SER A 20 -21.50 7.06 25.06
C SER A 20 -21.67 7.95 23.83
N GLY A 21 -21.74 9.28 24.02
CA GLY A 21 -21.89 10.24 22.91
C GLY A 21 -20.66 10.42 22.01
N PHE A 22 -19.52 9.80 22.33
CA PHE A 22 -18.29 9.84 21.53
C PHE A 22 -17.81 8.44 21.11
N ARG A 23 -18.57 7.38 21.41
CA ARG A 23 -18.21 6.03 20.98
C ARG A 23 -18.39 5.90 19.48
N VAL A 24 -17.31 5.54 18.80
CA VAL A 24 -17.37 5.13 17.39
C VAL A 24 -18.09 3.79 17.27
N PRO A 25 -18.76 3.52 16.14
CA PRO A 25 -19.34 2.21 15.88
C PRO A 25 -18.26 1.13 15.96
N MET A 26 -18.51 0.07 16.73
CA MET A 26 -17.60 -1.07 16.89
C MET A 26 -17.49 -1.93 15.63
N LYS A 27 -18.35 -1.69 14.63
CA LYS A 27 -18.32 -2.37 13.34
C LYS A 27 -17.51 -1.53 12.36
N CYS A 28 -16.45 -2.11 11.83
CA CYS A 28 -15.67 -1.49 10.77
C CYS A 28 -16.57 -1.25 9.54
N PRO A 29 -16.44 -0.10 8.87
CA PRO A 29 -17.09 0.09 7.57
C PRO A 29 -16.60 -0.97 6.58
N ALA A 30 -17.38 -1.24 5.55
CA ALA A 30 -17.00 -2.18 4.51
C ALA A 30 -15.65 -1.75 3.87
N ALA A 31 -14.80 -2.73 3.57
CA ALA A 31 -13.50 -2.47 2.98
C ALA A 31 -13.65 -1.69 1.65
N PRO A 32 -12.79 -0.70 1.38
CA PRO A 32 -12.79 0.01 0.10
C PRO A 32 -12.66 -0.98 -1.05
N LYS A 33 -13.57 -0.90 -2.03
CA LYS A 33 -13.50 -1.75 -3.21
C LYS A 33 -12.36 -1.28 -4.11
N LYS A 34 -11.45 -2.18 -4.46
CA LYS A 34 -10.41 -1.91 -5.48
C LYS A 34 -11.12 -1.58 -6.80
N LYS A 35 -10.75 -0.47 -7.42
CA LYS A 35 -11.26 -0.14 -8.77
C LYS A 35 -10.82 -1.24 -9.73
N THR A 36 -11.77 -1.75 -10.51
CA THR A 36 -11.46 -2.68 -11.60
C THR A 36 -10.60 -1.95 -12.62
N VAL A 37 -9.32 -2.30 -12.70
CA VAL A 37 -8.46 -1.84 -13.79
C VAL A 37 -8.97 -2.51 -15.05
N LYS A 38 -9.58 -1.74 -15.95
CA LYS A 38 -9.76 -2.19 -17.33
C LYS A 38 -8.36 -2.35 -17.88
N SER A 39 -7.88 -3.59 -18.03
CA SER A 39 -6.62 -3.91 -18.67
C SER A 39 -6.70 -3.48 -20.13
N LYS A 40 -6.49 -2.18 -20.40
CA LYS A 40 -6.12 -1.76 -21.74
C LYS A 40 -4.74 -2.36 -21.98
N GLN A 41 -4.57 -3.13 -23.05
CA GLN A 41 -3.24 -3.51 -23.49
C GLN A 41 -2.45 -2.21 -23.64
N LYS A 42 -1.49 -2.03 -22.74
CA LYS A 42 -0.64 -0.85 -22.75
C LYS A 42 0.35 -1.08 -23.88
N MET A 43 0.15 -0.36 -24.99
CA MET A 43 1.10 -0.41 -26.08
C MET A 43 2.48 0.04 -25.57
N PRO A 44 3.57 -0.51 -26.11
CA PRO A 44 4.90 -0.01 -25.82
C PRO A 44 5.00 1.49 -26.12
N PRO A 45 5.88 2.23 -25.43
CA PRO A 45 6.22 3.60 -25.79
C PRO A 45 6.64 3.70 -27.26
N ALA A 46 6.35 4.83 -27.90
CA ALA A 46 6.71 5.06 -29.30
C ALA A 46 8.23 4.97 -29.56
N SER A 47 9.04 5.35 -28.57
CA SER A 47 10.51 5.25 -28.60
C SER A 47 11.03 3.83 -28.28
N GLY A 48 10.15 2.85 -28.07
CA GLY A 48 10.52 1.57 -27.49
C GLY A 48 10.84 1.66 -26.00
N TYR A 49 10.95 0.50 -25.36
CA TYR A 49 11.50 0.40 -24.00
C TYR A 49 13.02 0.47 -24.03
N PHE A 50 13.61 0.86 -22.91
CA PHE A 50 15.06 0.82 -22.71
C PHE A 50 15.60 -0.58 -23.03
N GLN A 51 16.51 -0.66 -24.00
CA GLN A 51 17.15 -1.89 -24.44
C GLN A 51 18.52 -2.00 -23.76
N SER A 52 18.57 -2.56 -22.56
CA SER A 52 19.84 -2.97 -21.98
C SER A 52 20.00 -4.50 -22.05
N PRO A 53 21.22 -4.98 -22.33
CA PRO A 53 21.47 -6.40 -22.54
C PRO A 53 21.14 -7.26 -21.32
N ASP A 54 21.29 -6.71 -20.11
CA ASP A 54 20.88 -7.36 -18.86
C ASP A 54 19.36 -7.58 -18.80
N ILE A 55 18.57 -6.58 -19.19
CA ILE A 55 17.10 -6.63 -19.21
C ILE A 55 16.57 -7.59 -20.29
N GLU A 56 17.19 -7.58 -21.47
CA GLU A 56 16.79 -8.44 -22.59
C GLU A 56 17.01 -9.93 -22.29
N ILE A 57 18.07 -10.28 -21.57
CA ILE A 57 18.32 -11.64 -21.09
C ILE A 57 17.17 -12.15 -20.20
N PHE A 58 16.60 -11.31 -19.32
CA PHE A 58 15.43 -11.70 -18.51
C PHE A 58 14.21 -12.03 -19.37
N PHE A 59 13.92 -11.24 -20.40
CA PHE A 59 12.81 -11.52 -21.32
C PHE A 59 13.05 -12.78 -22.15
N ALA A 60 14.28 -12.97 -22.65
CA ALA A 60 14.67 -14.18 -23.39
C ALA A 60 14.56 -15.45 -22.52
N MET A 61 14.87 -15.36 -21.23
CA MET A 61 14.69 -16.46 -20.28
C MET A 61 13.21 -16.75 -19.98
N ALA A 62 12.38 -15.70 -19.85
CA ALA A 62 10.95 -15.84 -19.57
C ALA A 62 10.17 -16.46 -20.74
N CYS A 63 10.50 -16.09 -21.99
CA CYS A 63 9.88 -16.66 -23.18
C CYS A 63 10.07 -18.19 -23.30
N ARG A 64 11.15 -18.75 -22.75
CA ARG A 64 11.42 -20.20 -22.81
C ARG A 64 10.51 -21.05 -21.91
N ARG A 65 9.69 -20.45 -21.04
CA ARG A 65 8.84 -21.18 -20.09
C ARG A 65 7.34 -21.14 -20.41
N GLY A 66 6.93 -20.58 -21.54
CA GLY A 66 5.51 -20.51 -21.88
C GLY A 66 5.22 -20.06 -23.30
N ALA A 67 5.44 -20.93 -24.26
CA ALA A 67 4.77 -20.86 -25.56
C ALA A 67 4.69 -22.26 -26.19
N CYS A 68 3.50 -22.85 -26.16
CA CYS A 68 3.05 -23.84 -27.15
C CYS A 68 1.61 -23.47 -27.57
N ALA A 69 1.45 -23.31 -28.90
CA ALA A 69 0.26 -23.09 -29.73
C ALA A 69 -0.50 -21.77 -29.54
#